data_AF-A0A924YJV1-F1
#
_entry.id   AF-A0A924YJV1-F1
#
_cell.length_a   1.000
_cell.length_b   1.000
_cell.length_c   1.000
_cell.angle_alpha   90.00
_cell.angle_beta   90.00
_cell.angle_gamma   90.00
#
_symmetry.space_group_name_H-M   'P 1'
#
loop_
_entity.id
_entity.type
_entity.pdbx_description
1 polymer ?
#
loop_
_entity_poly.entity_id
_entity_poly.type
_entity_poly.pdbx_seq_one_letter_code
_entity_poly.pdbx_strand_id
1 'polypeptide(L)'
;MAKPRKTWREKLLDSKGLPKVSVIEGKMSKRWGEGTCAIPAPVEVDEIMKSVPKGRLITTKEIQAKIAQKHHSTMACPICCGIFSWIAAHAANEAETAGAKRITPYWRTLKTGGELNPKFPGGVEMLKVRLEAEGHRVLAKGKKWIVADYESRLVSDGSNGRAKVSGQASSPGRPAKSAGRSR
;
A
#
# COMPACT_ATOMS: atom_id res chain seq x y z
N MET A 1 16.34 37.31 2.93
CA MET A 1 16.73 36.24 1.97
C MET A 1 15.76 35.07 2.16
N ALA A 2 15.12 34.58 1.09
CA ALA A 2 14.25 33.40 1.19
C ALA A 2 15.11 32.16 1.47
N LYS A 3 14.68 31.29 2.39
CA LYS A 3 15.38 30.02 2.64
C LYS A 3 15.43 29.21 1.34
N PRO A 4 16.57 28.56 1.01
CA PRO A 4 16.65 27.70 -0.16
C PRO A 4 15.58 26.61 -0.07
N ARG A 5 14.95 26.30 -1.21
CA ARG A 5 13.93 25.25 -1.26
C ARG A 5 14.62 23.91 -0.98
N LYS A 6 14.10 23.17 0.01
CA LYS A 6 14.57 21.82 0.30
C LYS A 6 14.40 20.91 -0.93
N THR A 7 15.43 20.10 -1.20
CA THR A 7 15.40 18.97 -2.14
C THR A 7 14.36 17.94 -1.74
N TRP A 8 13.95 17.07 -2.66
CA TRP A 8 13.06 15.96 -2.32
C TRP A 8 13.73 14.97 -1.38
N ARG A 9 15.03 14.72 -1.54
CA ARG A 9 15.81 13.92 -0.58
C ARG A 9 15.76 14.48 0.84
N GLU A 10 15.93 15.80 1.01
CA GLU A 10 15.81 16.42 2.33
C GLU A 10 14.39 16.31 2.89
N LYS A 11 13.35 16.48 2.06
CA LYS A 11 11.95 16.28 2.48
C LYS A 11 11.65 14.84 2.88
N LEU A 12 12.28 13.87 2.22
CA LEU A 12 12.14 12.45 2.53
C LEU A 12 12.75 12.12 3.90
N LEU A 13 13.93 12.68 4.21
CA LEU A 13 14.62 12.44 5.48
C LEU A 13 14.06 13.27 6.65
N ASP A 14 13.32 14.34 6.35
CA ASP A 14 12.68 15.21 7.34
C ASP A 14 11.39 14.58 7.90
N SER A 15 11.54 13.81 8.99
CA SER A 15 10.42 13.09 9.61
C SER A 15 9.51 13.98 10.47
N LYS A 16 9.92 15.20 10.85
CA LYS A 16 9.11 16.17 11.63
C LYS A 16 8.36 15.57 12.84
N GLY A 17 9.01 14.65 13.58
CA GLY A 17 8.42 13.98 14.74
C GLY A 17 7.49 12.80 14.42
N LEU A 18 7.54 12.29 13.19
CA LEU A 18 6.88 11.05 12.76
C LEU A 18 7.82 9.85 12.90
N PRO A 19 7.29 8.62 13.03
CA PRO A 19 5.87 8.24 13.03
C PRO A 19 5.12 8.61 14.31
N LYS A 20 3.79 8.73 14.22
CA LYS A 20 2.90 8.96 15.37
C LYS A 20 1.60 8.17 15.24
N VAL A 21 1.17 7.54 16.33
CA VAL A 21 -0.13 6.88 16.43
C VAL A 21 -1.07 7.76 17.24
N SER A 22 -2.28 7.98 16.75
CA SER A 22 -3.32 8.76 17.42
C SER A 22 -4.65 8.02 17.40
N VAL A 23 -5.48 8.21 18.41
CA VAL A 23 -6.86 7.70 18.44
C VAL A 23 -7.70 8.44 17.40
N ILE A 24 -8.61 7.72 16.73
CA ILE A 24 -9.54 8.28 15.76
C ILE A 24 -10.77 8.79 16.51
N GLU A 25 -10.93 10.11 16.55
CA GLU A 25 -11.99 10.76 17.34
C GLU A 25 -12.82 11.75 16.51
N GLY A 26 -13.97 12.16 17.07
CA GLY A 26 -14.81 13.23 16.56
C GLY A 26 -15.32 13.00 15.13
N LYS A 27 -15.16 14.00 14.25
CA LYS A 27 -15.65 13.91 12.86
C LYS A 27 -14.90 12.86 12.02
N MET A 28 -13.70 12.46 12.45
CA MET A 28 -12.88 11.50 11.70
C MET A 28 -13.38 10.06 11.86
N SER A 29 -13.98 9.71 13.00
CA SER A 29 -14.53 8.37 13.21
C SER A 29 -15.68 8.06 12.25
N LYS A 30 -16.47 9.06 11.87
CA LYS A 30 -17.52 8.90 10.84
C LYS A 30 -16.97 8.53 9.45
N ARG A 31 -15.72 8.88 9.16
CA ARG A 31 -15.07 8.62 7.86
C ARG A 31 -14.20 7.37 7.87
N TRP A 32 -13.51 7.12 8.99
CA TRP A 32 -12.44 6.13 9.08
C TRP A 32 -12.73 5.00 10.09
N GLY A 33 -13.85 5.07 10.82
CA GLY A 33 -14.19 4.14 11.87
C GLY A 33 -13.54 4.48 13.22
N GLU A 34 -13.77 3.62 14.20
CA GLU A 34 -13.15 3.71 15.52
C GLU A 34 -11.78 3.01 15.53
N GLY A 35 -10.92 3.36 16.50
CA GLY A 35 -9.61 2.76 16.69
C GLY A 35 -8.47 3.77 16.62
N THR A 36 -7.32 3.36 16.10
CA THR A 36 -6.10 4.17 16.02
C THR A 36 -5.59 4.33 14.60
N CYS A 37 -5.01 5.48 14.30
CA CYS A 37 -4.43 5.83 13.02
C CYS A 37 -2.94 6.14 13.16
N ALA A 38 -2.09 5.38 12.46
CA ALA A 38 -0.67 5.66 12.33
C ALA A 38 -0.40 6.67 11.21
N ILE A 39 0.24 7.78 11.56
CA ILE A 39 0.86 8.70 10.61
C ILE A 39 2.31 8.24 10.43
N PRO A 40 2.68 7.64 9.28
CA PRO A 40 4.04 7.13 9.07
C PRO A 40 5.06 8.25 8.96
N ALA A 41 6.36 7.96 9.09
CA ALA A 41 7.39 8.85 8.58
C ALA A 41 7.57 8.68 7.06
N PRO A 42 8.04 9.70 6.31
CA PRO A 42 8.25 9.55 4.87
C PRO A 42 9.23 8.44 4.51
N VAL A 43 10.27 8.26 5.34
CA VAL A 43 11.27 7.20 5.17
C VAL A 43 10.67 5.79 5.25
N GLU A 44 9.65 5.57 6.09
CA GLU A 44 9.05 4.23 6.24
C GLU A 44 8.26 3.83 4.98
N VAL A 45 7.58 4.81 4.37
CA VAL A 45 6.89 4.59 3.10
C VAL A 45 7.91 4.29 1.99
N ASP A 46 9.01 5.05 1.94
CA ASP A 46 10.09 4.81 1.00
C ASP A 46 10.77 3.45 1.18
N GLU A 47 11.02 3.00 2.41
CA GLU A 47 11.54 1.67 2.73
C GLU A 47 10.64 0.56 2.21
N ILE A 48 9.32 0.68 2.43
CA ILE A 48 8.34 -0.27 1.89
C ILE A 48 8.40 -0.28 0.36
N MET A 49 8.42 0.88 -0.29
CA MET A 49 8.52 0.98 -1.75
C MET A 49 9.84 0.39 -2.28
N LYS A 50 10.96 0.62 -1.59
CA LYS A 50 12.29 0.07 -1.91
C LYS A 50 12.33 -1.45 -1.82
N SER A 51 11.53 -2.04 -0.92
CA SER A 51 11.50 -3.49 -0.71
C SER A 51 10.82 -4.27 -1.84
N VAL A 52 10.11 -3.60 -2.76
CA VAL A 52 9.35 -4.28 -3.82
C VAL A 52 10.31 -4.81 -4.88
N PRO A 53 10.41 -6.14 -5.10
CA PRO A 53 11.33 -6.71 -6.08
C PRO A 53 10.86 -6.50 -7.52
N LYS A 54 11.78 -6.71 -8.48
CA LYS A 54 11.49 -6.59 -9.93
C LYS A 54 10.35 -7.51 -10.35
N GLY A 55 9.42 -7.01 -11.14
CA GLY A 55 8.24 -7.76 -11.63
C GLY A 55 7.15 -7.97 -10.57
N ARG A 56 7.29 -7.38 -9.38
CA ARG A 56 6.25 -7.31 -8.36
C ARG A 56 5.79 -5.88 -8.17
N LEU A 57 4.57 -5.76 -7.64
CA LEU A 57 3.88 -4.51 -7.43
C LEU A 57 3.50 -4.35 -5.96
N ILE A 58 3.21 -3.12 -5.58
CA ILE A 58 2.54 -2.80 -4.33
C ILE A 58 1.49 -1.72 -4.62
N THR A 59 0.38 -1.67 -3.88
CA THR A 59 -0.50 -0.51 -3.93
C THR A 59 -0.44 0.30 -2.65
N THR A 60 -1.01 1.49 -2.70
CA THR A 60 -1.24 2.32 -1.52
C THR A 60 -1.99 1.59 -0.41
N LYS A 61 -2.81 0.57 -0.73
CA LYS A 61 -3.52 -0.25 0.26
C LYS A 61 -2.55 -1.13 1.05
N GLU A 62 -1.65 -1.84 0.38
CA GLU A 62 -0.68 -2.72 1.04
C GLU A 62 0.37 -1.89 1.80
N ILE A 63 0.76 -0.71 1.30
CA ILE A 63 1.60 0.22 2.07
C ILE A 63 0.91 0.61 3.39
N GLN A 64 -0.37 0.98 3.34
CA GLN A 64 -1.13 1.33 4.54
C GLN A 64 -1.23 0.14 5.51
N ALA A 65 -1.48 -1.07 5.01
CA ALA A 65 -1.54 -2.27 5.83
C ALA A 65 -0.21 -2.55 6.54
N LYS A 66 0.92 -2.44 5.82
CA LYS A 66 2.27 -2.64 6.39
C LYS A 66 2.60 -1.59 7.45
N ILE A 67 2.25 -0.32 7.22
CA ILE A 67 2.44 0.74 8.22
C ILE A 67 1.56 0.48 9.45
N ALA A 68 0.29 0.13 9.26
CA ALA A 68 -0.63 -0.15 10.36
C ALA A 68 -0.15 -1.33 11.21
N GLN A 69 0.32 -2.40 10.56
CA GLN A 69 0.91 -3.56 11.21
C GLN A 69 2.18 -3.18 11.99
N LYS A 70 3.09 -2.42 11.38
CA LYS A 70 4.36 -1.99 12.01
C LYS A 70 4.13 -1.17 13.28
N HIS A 71 3.08 -0.35 13.31
CA HIS A 71 2.77 0.56 14.42
C HIS A 71 1.64 0.08 15.33
N HIS A 72 1.20 -1.17 15.17
CA HIS A 72 0.11 -1.77 15.95
C HIS A 72 -1.16 -0.90 16.01
N SER A 73 -1.48 -0.25 14.90
CA SER A 73 -2.64 0.64 14.78
C SER A 73 -3.75 0.01 13.95
N THR A 74 -4.99 0.43 14.16
CA THR A 74 -6.14 -0.05 13.37
C THR A 74 -5.97 0.26 11.88
N MET A 75 -5.40 1.41 11.53
CA MET A 75 -5.14 1.81 10.16
C MET A 75 -3.93 2.74 10.05
N ALA A 76 -3.41 2.93 8.85
CA ALA A 76 -2.46 3.99 8.54
C ALA A 76 -3.18 5.17 7.85
N CYS A 77 -2.68 6.39 8.06
CA CYS A 77 -3.25 7.60 7.47
C CYS A 77 -3.15 7.54 5.93
N PRO A 78 -4.27 7.44 5.18
CA PRO A 78 -4.23 7.27 3.73
C PRO A 78 -3.64 8.49 3.02
N ILE A 79 -3.90 9.68 3.59
CA ILE A 79 -3.42 10.96 3.07
C ILE A 79 -1.89 11.02 3.16
N CYS A 80 -1.34 10.76 4.34
CA CYS A 80 0.11 10.79 4.56
C CYS A 80 0.83 9.71 3.76
N CYS A 81 0.30 8.48 3.68
CA CYS A 81 0.88 7.43 2.84
C CYS A 81 0.97 7.86 1.37
N GLY A 82 -0.07 8.50 0.83
CA GLY A 82 -0.07 9.02 -0.54
C GLY A 82 0.92 10.16 -0.77
N ILE A 83 0.96 11.15 0.15
CA ILE A 83 1.90 12.28 0.07
C ILE A 83 3.34 11.77 0.17
N PHE A 84 3.63 10.85 1.08
CA PHE A 84 4.98 10.34 1.28
C PHE A 84 5.43 9.39 0.17
N SER A 85 4.51 8.63 -0.44
CA SER A 85 4.82 7.88 -1.67
C SER A 85 5.24 8.82 -2.80
N TRP A 86 4.61 9.99 -2.90
CA TRP A 86 4.97 11.02 -3.87
C TRP A 86 6.34 11.64 -3.56
N ILE A 87 6.62 11.99 -2.29
CA ILE A 87 7.94 12.47 -1.87
C ILE A 87 9.03 11.43 -2.19
N ALA A 88 8.80 10.16 -1.85
CA ALA A 88 9.73 9.07 -2.13
C ALA A 88 10.01 8.92 -3.63
N ALA A 89 8.98 8.97 -4.48
CA ALA A 89 9.12 8.89 -5.93
C ALA A 89 9.98 10.04 -6.48
N HIS A 90 9.73 11.28 -6.05
CA HIS A 90 10.50 12.45 -6.50
C HIS A 90 11.94 12.44 -5.97
N ALA A 91 12.16 12.00 -4.72
CA ALA A 91 13.51 11.81 -4.17
C ALA A 91 14.30 10.74 -4.94
N ALA A 92 13.64 9.67 -5.37
CA ALA A 92 14.24 8.63 -6.20
C ALA A 92 14.63 9.15 -7.60
N ASN A 93 13.76 9.95 -8.23
CA ASN A 93 14.07 10.56 -9.52
C ASN A 93 15.18 11.62 -9.43
N GLU A 94 15.23 12.42 -8.36
CA GLU A 94 16.37 13.30 -8.08
C GLU A 94 17.68 12.50 -8.00
N ALA A 95 17.67 11.40 -7.24
CA ALA A 95 18.84 10.54 -7.09
C ALA A 95 19.27 9.91 -8.42
N GLU A 96 18.32 9.44 -9.24
CA GLU A 96 18.61 8.88 -10.57
C GLU A 96 19.22 9.92 -11.51
N THR A 97 18.67 11.15 -11.50
CA THR A 97 19.20 12.27 -12.29
C THR A 97 20.62 12.66 -11.86
N ALA A 98 20.93 12.50 -10.57
CA ALA A 98 22.27 12.66 -10.02
C ALA A 98 23.21 11.46 -10.25
N GLY A 99 22.77 10.44 -11.02
CA GLY A 99 23.58 9.28 -11.40
C GLY A 99 23.51 8.07 -10.46
N ALA A 100 22.61 8.08 -9.47
CA ALA A 100 22.43 6.93 -8.58
C ALA A 100 21.82 5.75 -9.34
N LYS A 101 22.51 4.60 -9.29
CA LYS A 101 22.06 3.35 -9.95
C LYS A 101 21.00 2.58 -9.16
N ARG A 102 20.96 2.78 -7.83
CA ARG A 102 20.03 2.11 -6.93
C ARG A 102 19.11 3.16 -6.29
N ILE A 103 17.88 3.21 -6.78
CA ILE A 103 16.83 4.13 -6.33
C ILE A 103 15.59 3.36 -5.90
N THR A 104 14.65 4.03 -5.24
CA THR A 104 13.32 3.48 -4.95
C THR A 104 12.62 3.19 -6.27
N PRO A 105 12.16 1.95 -6.54
CA PRO A 105 11.50 1.57 -7.78
C PRO A 105 10.05 2.05 -7.78
N TYR A 106 9.87 3.37 -7.76
CA TYR A 106 8.57 4.01 -7.52
C TYR A 106 7.50 3.64 -8.55
N TRP A 107 7.88 3.19 -9.75
CA TRP A 107 6.95 2.72 -10.77
C TRP A 107 6.21 1.44 -10.38
N ARG A 108 6.73 0.67 -9.41
CA ARG A 108 6.07 -0.53 -8.87
C ARG A 108 4.96 -0.21 -7.87
N THR A 109 4.81 1.07 -7.47
CA THR A 109 3.78 1.52 -6.54
C THR A 109 2.58 2.07 -7.29
N LEU A 110 1.46 1.36 -7.19
CA LEU A 110 0.18 1.72 -7.80
C LEU A 110 -0.76 2.36 -6.76
N LYS A 111 -1.79 3.06 -7.24
CA LYS A 111 -2.94 3.40 -6.40
C LYS A 111 -3.79 2.16 -6.18
N THR A 112 -4.71 2.24 -5.22
CA THR A 112 -5.75 1.22 -5.00
C THR A 112 -6.48 0.90 -6.31
N GLY A 113 -6.64 -0.39 -6.60
CA GLY A 113 -7.26 -0.87 -7.85
C GLY A 113 -6.30 -0.98 -9.05
N GLY A 114 -4.99 -0.93 -8.81
CA GLY A 114 -3.96 -1.16 -9.84
C GLY A 114 -3.70 0.03 -10.77
N GLU A 115 -4.21 1.22 -10.44
CA GLU A 115 -4.07 2.42 -11.26
C GLU A 115 -2.67 3.05 -11.12
N LEU A 116 -2.06 3.46 -12.24
CA LEU A 116 -0.81 4.22 -12.25
C LEU A 116 -1.02 5.59 -11.59
N ASN A 117 0.04 6.12 -10.97
CA ASN A 117 0.01 7.46 -10.38
C ASN A 117 0.60 8.53 -11.30
N PRO A 118 -0.22 9.36 -11.99
CA PRO A 118 0.28 10.36 -12.93
C PRO A 118 1.13 11.47 -12.26
N LYS A 119 1.09 11.58 -10.92
CA LYS A 119 1.90 12.55 -10.17
C LYS A 119 3.34 12.10 -9.94
N PHE A 120 3.65 10.83 -10.23
CA PHE A 120 5.02 10.35 -10.12
C PHE A 120 5.90 10.88 -11.25
N PRO A 121 7.23 10.96 -11.04
CA PRO A 121 8.14 11.51 -12.02
C PRO A 121 8.07 10.79 -13.38
N GLY A 122 8.13 11.57 -14.46
CA GLY A 122 7.97 11.10 -15.83
C GLY A 122 6.52 10.87 -16.28
N GLY A 123 5.55 11.00 -15.38
CA GLY A 123 4.13 10.82 -15.70
C GLY A 123 3.80 9.40 -16.16
N VAL A 124 2.59 9.22 -16.72
CA VAL A 124 2.08 7.89 -17.09
C VAL A 124 2.96 7.18 -18.12
N GLU A 125 3.48 7.90 -19.12
CA GLU A 125 4.25 7.27 -20.21
C GLU A 125 5.54 6.63 -19.71
N MET A 126 6.27 7.31 -18.83
CA MET A 126 7.50 6.76 -18.26
C MET A 126 7.21 5.57 -17.33
N LEU A 127 6.12 5.66 -16.55
CA LEU A 127 5.68 4.55 -15.71
C LEU A 127 5.32 3.31 -16.53
N LYS A 128 4.62 3.49 -17.67
CA LYS A 128 4.29 2.40 -18.59
C LYS A 128 5.55 1.71 -19.09
N VAL A 129 6.50 2.47 -19.63
CA VAL A 129 7.76 1.92 -20.14
C VAL A 129 8.50 1.10 -19.08
N ARG A 130 8.59 1.61 -17.84
CA ARG A 130 9.27 0.88 -16.75
C ARG A 130 8.52 -0.37 -16.31
N LEU A 131 7.19 -0.31 -16.25
CA LEU A 131 6.36 -1.46 -15.90
C LEU A 131 6.42 -2.55 -16.99
N GLU A 132 6.34 -2.16 -18.26
CA GLU A 132 6.42 -3.05 -19.41
C GLU A 132 7.80 -3.69 -19.54
N ALA A 133 8.88 -2.96 -19.24
CA ALA A 133 10.24 -3.50 -19.15
C ALA A 133 10.41 -4.56 -18.02
N GLU A 134 9.46 -4.62 -17.07
CA GLU A 134 9.39 -5.64 -16.03
C GLU A 134 8.36 -6.74 -16.34
N GLY A 135 7.75 -6.72 -17.52
CA GLY A 135 6.79 -7.73 -18.00
C GLY A 135 5.35 -7.48 -17.57
N HIS A 136 5.03 -6.28 -17.08
CA HIS A 136 3.64 -5.89 -16.79
C HIS A 136 2.95 -5.38 -18.04
N ARG A 137 1.66 -5.71 -18.19
CA ARG A 137 0.82 -5.15 -19.26
C ARG A 137 0.00 -4.00 -18.69
N VAL A 138 0.09 -2.80 -19.29
CA VAL A 138 -0.70 -1.64 -18.88
C VAL A 138 -1.86 -1.45 -19.85
N LEU A 139 -3.08 -1.28 -19.31
CA LEU A 139 -4.31 -1.12 -20.05
C LEU A 139 -4.93 0.26 -19.80
N ALA A 140 -5.48 0.86 -20.84
CA ALA A 140 -6.30 2.05 -20.70
C ALA A 140 -7.70 1.67 -20.20
N LYS A 141 -8.18 2.35 -19.16
CA LYS A 141 -9.56 2.27 -18.64
C LYS A 141 -10.14 3.68 -18.56
N GLY A 142 -10.72 4.15 -19.66
CA GLY A 142 -11.14 5.54 -19.81
C GLY A 142 -9.94 6.49 -19.74
N LYS A 143 -9.98 7.46 -18.82
CA LYS A 143 -8.87 8.41 -18.59
C LYS A 143 -7.76 7.88 -17.67
N LYS A 144 -7.86 6.62 -17.24
CA LYS A 144 -6.96 5.99 -16.28
C LYS A 144 -6.15 4.88 -16.95
N TRP A 145 -5.01 4.57 -16.35
CA TRP A 145 -4.13 3.49 -16.79
C TRP A 145 -3.96 2.51 -15.65
N ILE A 146 -4.19 1.22 -15.91
CA ILE A 146 -4.23 0.17 -14.90
C ILE A 146 -3.33 -0.97 -15.35
N VAL A 147 -2.61 -1.58 -14.42
CA VAL A 147 -1.84 -2.80 -14.71
C VAL A 147 -2.79 -4.01 -14.75
N ALA A 148 -2.77 -4.76 -15.85
CA ALA A 148 -3.53 -6.00 -15.99
C ALA A 148 -3.09 -7.02 -14.94
N ASP A 149 -4.05 -7.74 -14.35
CA ASP A 149 -3.82 -8.80 -13.38
C ASP A 149 -2.90 -8.39 -12.22
N TYR A 150 -2.92 -7.10 -11.84
CA TYR A 150 -1.98 -6.53 -10.86
C TYR A 150 -2.00 -7.27 -9.52
N GLU A 151 -3.16 -7.81 -9.12
CA GLU A 151 -3.37 -8.55 -7.87
C GLU A 151 -2.47 -9.79 -7.79
N SER A 152 -2.29 -10.52 -8.90
CA SER A 152 -1.37 -11.67 -8.98
C SER A 152 0.11 -11.29 -8.83
N ARG A 153 0.43 -10.01 -9.02
CA ARG A 153 1.78 -9.44 -8.98
C ARG A 153 2.06 -8.68 -7.68
N LEU A 154 1.08 -8.51 -6.80
CA LEU A 154 1.27 -7.81 -5.53
C LEU A 154 2.23 -8.56 -4.62
N VAL A 155 3.16 -7.86 -3.98
CA VAL A 155 4.02 -8.49 -2.96
C VAL A 155 3.15 -9.19 -1.92
N SER A 156 3.37 -10.50 -1.74
CA SER A 156 2.75 -11.24 -0.65
C SER A 156 3.37 -10.78 0.66
N ASP A 157 2.56 -10.54 1.67
CA ASP A 157 3.07 -10.36 3.02
C ASP A 157 3.91 -11.60 3.37
N GLY A 158 5.10 -11.39 3.95
CA GLY A 158 6.02 -12.46 4.33
C GLY A 158 5.50 -13.34 5.48
N SER A 159 4.20 -13.60 5.57
CA SER A 159 3.67 -14.68 6.38
C SER A 159 3.97 -16.00 5.67
N ASN A 160 5.01 -16.64 6.20
CA ASN A 160 5.27 -18.07 6.08
C ASN A 160 3.96 -18.88 6.07
N GLY A 161 3.91 -19.92 5.23
CA GLY A 161 2.69 -20.61 4.82
C GLY A 161 1.73 -21.01 5.94
N ARG A 162 0.43 -20.82 5.66
CA ARG A 162 -0.60 -21.77 6.08
C ARG A 162 -1.29 -22.32 4.85
N ALA A 163 -0.76 -23.43 4.37
CA ALA A 163 -1.52 -24.38 3.58
C ALA A 163 -2.64 -24.98 4.46
N LYS A 164 -3.82 -25.14 3.85
CA LYS A 164 -4.99 -25.96 4.23
C LYS A 164 -5.55 -25.81 5.65
N VAL A 165 -6.83 -25.43 5.70
CA VAL A 165 -7.82 -26.28 6.38
C VAL A 165 -8.84 -26.75 5.35
N SER A 166 -8.78 -28.06 5.11
CA SER A 166 -9.80 -28.86 4.44
C SER A 166 -11.18 -28.60 5.04
N GLY A 167 -12.17 -28.37 4.17
CA GLY A 167 -13.56 -28.50 4.57
C GLY A 167 -13.85 -29.94 4.97
N GLN A 168 -14.20 -30.13 6.24
CA GLN A 168 -15.07 -31.21 6.67
C GLN A 168 -16.27 -30.56 7.33
N ALA A 169 -17.37 -30.49 6.59
CA ALA A 169 -18.70 -30.29 7.16
C ALA A 169 -19.29 -31.68 7.38
N SER A 170 -19.32 -32.14 8.62
CA SER A 170 -20.19 -33.22 9.06
C SER A 170 -21.15 -32.62 10.09
N SER A 171 -22.39 -32.41 9.66
CA SER A 171 -23.49 -31.90 10.48
C SER A 171 -23.79 -32.83 11.65
N PRO A 172 -24.11 -32.31 12.85
CA PRO A 172 -24.68 -33.12 13.91
C PRO A 172 -26.18 -33.32 13.69
N GLY A 173 -26.61 -34.58 13.78
CA GLY A 173 -28.00 -35.01 13.68
C GLY A 173 -28.90 -34.39 14.77
N ARG A 174 -30.11 -34.07 14.36
CA ARG A 174 -31.19 -33.52 15.19
C ARG A 174 -31.90 -34.66 15.93
N PRO A 175 -32.06 -34.64 17.27
CA PRO A 175 -32.89 -35.63 17.94
C PRO A 175 -34.38 -35.31 17.79
N ALA A 176 -35.17 -36.29 17.35
CA ALA A 176 -36.61 -36.24 17.30
C ALA A 176 -37.19 -36.31 18.72
N LYS A 177 -38.00 -35.32 19.12
CA LYS A 177 -38.77 -35.36 20.35
C LYS A 177 -40.12 -36.04 20.10
N SER A 178 -40.37 -37.01 20.97
CA SER A 178 -41.58 -37.81 21.19
C SER A 178 -42.88 -37.01 21.27
N ALA A 179 -43.90 -37.45 20.51
CA ALA A 179 -45.30 -37.20 20.82
C ALA A 179 -45.86 -38.44 21.53
N GLY A 180 -46.34 -38.26 22.76
CA GLY A 180 -46.90 -39.32 23.59
C GLY A 180 -48.32 -39.72 23.18
N ARG A 181 -48.70 -40.95 23.53
CA ARG A 181 -50.10 -41.36 23.69
C ARG A 181 -50.21 -42.50 24.71
N SER A 182 -50.85 -42.20 25.84
CA SER A 182 -51.37 -43.10 26.88
C SER A 182 -52.22 -42.17 27.77
N ARG A 183 -53.53 -42.31 27.96
CA ARG A 183 -54.52 -43.35 27.70
C ARG A 183 -55.80 -42.67 27.20
#